data_AF-A0A7S4W6W6-F1
#
_entry.id   AF-A0A7S4W6W6-F1
#
_cell.length_a   1.000
_cell.length_b   1.000
_cell.length_c   1.000
_cell.angle_alpha   90.00
_cell.angle_beta   90.00
_cell.angle_gamma   90.00
#
_symmetry.space_group_name_H-M   'P 1'
#
loop_
_entity.id
_entity.type
_entity.pdbx_description
1 polymer ?
#
loop_
_entity_poly.entity_id
_entity_poly.type
_entity_poly.pdbx_seq_one_letter_code
_entity_poly.pdbx_strand_id
1 'polypeptide(L)'
;MPPEVELESAEAVCKSPRVQRQEGLLYDGSPIDRFAQLQAILACMPMHALGESGCSILDCGYCTSRSGTDRHSAVAPVDRAVLEATRDYPDFANELGSLRIAHCSMDLVCFVDHGGGRLFTAIRGTDTTMPRDLGNDVLIALGFSTWRTEHVQVEYRAVRDTFSTYRSYGCGHSLGGTIMHELAYSLGDEPKYAFARVDVFNAGGSPFRQSQTPLLTTEFFSHRVVGDLVSYFYEAGGRTVLYNADPEHNIHLMGHFLPPKGKLDNVVAQIVEAQGLSDASWAALGQWRLTPAAFDGSLWPFLNLVFGFSLI
;
A
#
# COMPACT_ATOMS: atom_id res chain seq x y z
N MET A 1 -11.32 -27.59 65.62
CA MET A 1 -12.27 -27.56 64.48
C MET A 1 -11.77 -26.51 63.52
N PRO A 2 -11.29 -26.88 62.32
CA PRO A 2 -10.98 -25.90 61.29
C PRO A 2 -12.28 -25.34 60.69
N PRO A 3 -12.31 -24.07 60.24
CA PRO A 3 -13.49 -23.48 59.63
C PRO A 3 -13.74 -24.06 58.24
N GLU A 4 -15.01 -24.27 57.93
CA GLU A 4 -15.51 -24.62 56.59
C GLU A 4 -15.11 -23.55 55.58
N VAL A 5 -14.47 -23.99 54.49
CA VAL A 5 -14.22 -23.16 53.31
C VAL A 5 -15.35 -23.46 52.34
N GLU A 6 -16.30 -22.54 52.23
CA GLU A 6 -17.34 -22.56 51.21
C GLU A 6 -16.69 -22.33 49.84
N LEU A 7 -16.71 -23.37 49.00
CA LEU A 7 -16.37 -23.32 47.58
C LEU A 7 -17.58 -22.76 46.82
N GLU A 8 -17.64 -21.44 46.64
CA GLU A 8 -18.55 -20.83 45.68
C GLU A 8 -18.10 -21.15 44.25
N SER A 9 -18.95 -21.85 43.51
CA SER A 9 -18.77 -22.26 42.12
C SER A 9 -18.81 -21.06 41.17
N ALA A 10 -17.64 -20.65 40.69
CA ALA A 10 -17.47 -19.64 39.66
C ALA A 10 -17.78 -20.19 38.26
N GLU A 11 -19.06 -20.37 37.93
CA GLU A 11 -19.51 -20.43 36.52
C GLU A 11 -19.80 -19.02 36.01
N ALA A 12 -18.73 -18.24 35.84
CA ALA A 12 -18.81 -17.01 35.05
C ALA A 12 -18.87 -17.42 33.57
N VAL A 13 -20.10 -17.58 33.07
CA VAL A 13 -20.39 -17.63 31.64
C VAL A 13 -19.81 -16.35 31.03
N CYS A 14 -18.65 -16.50 30.39
CA CYS A 14 -17.98 -15.48 29.62
C CYS A 14 -18.87 -15.13 28.41
N LYS A 15 -19.87 -14.28 28.64
CA LYS A 15 -20.59 -13.60 27.57
C LYS A 15 -19.58 -12.65 26.95
N SER A 16 -18.86 -13.16 25.97
CA SER A 16 -17.97 -12.36 25.13
C SER A 16 -18.75 -11.10 24.73
N PRO A 17 -18.28 -9.91 25.10
CA PRO A 17 -18.95 -8.68 24.74
C PRO A 17 -19.12 -8.68 23.23
N ARG A 18 -20.37 -8.62 22.75
CA ARG A 18 -20.66 -8.39 21.33
C ARG A 18 -19.89 -7.13 20.95
N VAL A 19 -18.77 -7.32 20.23
CA VAL A 19 -17.99 -6.24 19.64
C VAL A 19 -18.98 -5.42 18.84
N GLN A 20 -19.23 -4.18 19.28
CA GLN A 20 -20.01 -3.23 18.50
C GLN A 20 -19.22 -3.03 17.21
N ARG A 21 -19.75 -3.55 16.10
CA ARG A 21 -19.19 -3.25 14.76
C ARG A 21 -19.08 -1.74 14.67
N GLN A 22 -17.87 -1.23 14.48
CA GLN A 22 -17.69 0.17 14.12
C GLN A 22 -18.54 0.41 12.88
N GLU A 23 -19.53 1.30 13.00
CA GLU A 23 -20.27 1.80 11.85
C GLU A 23 -19.26 2.58 11.01
N GLY A 24 -18.78 1.95 9.94
CA GLY A 24 -17.93 2.62 8.96
C GLY A 24 -18.68 3.85 8.46
N LEU A 25 -18.01 5.01 8.47
CA LEU A 25 -18.55 6.20 7.85
C LEU A 25 -18.61 5.92 6.36
N LEU A 26 -19.84 5.75 5.84
CA LEU A 26 -20.08 5.71 4.41
C LEU A 26 -19.54 7.01 3.83
N TYR A 27 -18.66 6.89 2.84
CA TYR A 27 -18.11 8.03 2.14
C TYR A 27 -19.25 8.84 1.52
N ASP A 28 -19.39 10.09 1.94
CA ASP A 28 -20.45 11.02 1.54
C ASP A 28 -20.17 11.67 0.17
N GLY A 29 -19.10 11.24 -0.51
CA GLY A 29 -18.62 11.88 -1.73
C GLY A 29 -17.57 12.97 -1.47
N SER A 30 -17.31 13.36 -0.22
CA SER A 30 -16.28 14.34 0.10
C SER A 30 -14.90 13.80 -0.28
N PRO A 31 -14.04 14.54 -1.00
CA PRO A 31 -12.78 14.03 -1.50
C PRO A 31 -11.98 13.31 -0.41
N ILE A 32 -11.39 12.16 -0.75
CA ILE A 32 -10.31 11.54 0.03
C ILE A 32 -9.38 12.66 0.47
N ASP A 33 -9.04 12.70 1.76
CA ASP A 33 -8.14 13.74 2.21
C ASP A 33 -6.85 13.68 1.39
N ARG A 34 -6.33 14.87 1.07
CA ARG A 34 -5.18 15.00 0.18
C ARG A 34 -3.98 14.16 0.65
N PHE A 35 -3.82 13.93 1.95
CA PHE A 35 -2.73 13.12 2.48
C PHE A 35 -2.93 11.63 2.17
N ALA A 36 -4.14 11.08 2.32
CA ALA A 36 -4.46 9.72 1.90
C ALA A 36 -4.26 9.51 0.39
N GLN A 37 -4.57 10.51 -0.45
CA GLN A 37 -4.26 10.44 -1.89
C GLN A 37 -2.75 10.35 -2.17
N LEU A 38 -1.93 11.13 -1.45
CA LEU A 38 -0.47 11.01 -1.54
C LEU A 38 0.00 9.60 -1.11
N GLN A 39 -0.55 9.06 -0.01
CA GLN A 39 -0.24 7.71 0.45
C GLN A 39 -0.66 6.64 -0.57
N ALA A 40 -1.80 6.80 -1.25
CA ALA A 40 -2.24 5.89 -2.30
C ALA A 40 -1.25 5.86 -3.49
N ILE A 41 -0.75 7.03 -3.90
CA ILE A 41 0.31 7.13 -4.92
C ILE A 41 1.57 6.38 -4.45
N LEU A 42 2.03 6.63 -3.22
CA LEU A 42 3.24 6.01 -2.68
C LEU A 42 3.10 4.49 -2.50
N ALA A 43 1.91 3.99 -2.17
CA ALA A 43 1.64 2.56 -2.04
C ALA A 43 1.83 1.78 -3.36
N CYS A 44 1.81 2.45 -4.52
CA CYS A 44 2.08 1.83 -5.82
C CYS A 44 3.58 1.63 -6.07
N MET A 45 4.45 2.42 -5.43
CA MET A 45 5.87 2.51 -5.77
C MET A 45 6.66 1.22 -5.53
N PRO A 46 6.45 0.46 -4.44
CA PRO A 46 7.25 -0.73 -4.16
C PRO A 46 7.19 -1.82 -5.23
N MET A 47 6.15 -1.88 -6.07
CA MET A 47 6.07 -2.86 -7.16
C MET A 47 7.15 -2.64 -8.22
N HIS A 48 7.63 -1.41 -8.39
CA HIS A 48 8.70 -1.10 -9.35
C HIS A 48 10.08 -1.58 -8.89
N ALA A 49 10.27 -1.87 -7.60
CA ALA A 49 11.54 -2.35 -7.05
C ALA A 49 11.89 -3.78 -7.50
N LEU A 50 10.92 -4.54 -8.03
CA LEU A 50 11.12 -5.92 -8.50
C LEU A 50 11.87 -6.00 -9.84
N GLY A 51 11.93 -4.90 -10.60
CA GLY A 51 12.46 -4.87 -11.96
C GLY A 51 11.59 -5.66 -12.95
N GLU A 52 11.93 -5.59 -14.24
CA GLU A 52 11.24 -6.35 -15.32
C GLU A 52 11.62 -7.84 -15.32
N SER A 53 12.63 -8.23 -14.55
CA SER A 53 13.17 -9.58 -14.49
C SER A 53 12.44 -10.40 -13.41
N GLY A 54 11.18 -10.73 -13.67
CA GLY A 54 10.41 -11.66 -12.82
C GLY A 54 11.24 -12.89 -12.48
N CYS A 55 11.35 -13.19 -11.18
CA CYS A 55 12.12 -14.34 -10.70
C CYS A 55 11.50 -15.62 -11.27
N SER A 56 12.24 -16.37 -12.08
CA SER A 56 11.70 -17.62 -12.64
C SER A 56 11.39 -18.60 -11.51
N ILE A 57 10.19 -19.19 -11.53
CA ILE A 57 9.69 -20.17 -10.54
C ILE A 57 10.68 -21.33 -10.30
N LEU A 58 11.55 -21.63 -11.27
CA LEU A 58 12.49 -22.75 -11.21
C LEU A 58 13.75 -22.49 -10.36
N ASP A 59 14.05 -21.24 -10.03
CA ASP A 59 15.24 -20.87 -9.22
C ASP A 59 14.92 -20.57 -7.74
N CYS A 60 13.65 -20.60 -7.32
CA CYS A 60 13.23 -20.21 -5.97
C CYS A 60 13.16 -21.40 -4.99
N GLY A 61 14.20 -22.22 -4.95
CA GLY A 61 14.45 -23.11 -3.81
C GLY A 61 15.35 -22.39 -2.81
N TYR A 62 14.78 -21.74 -1.78
CA TYR A 62 15.54 -21.01 -0.75
C TYR A 62 16.24 -19.71 -1.22
N CYS A 63 15.46 -18.70 -1.65
CA CYS A 63 15.96 -17.32 -1.80
C CYS A 63 16.19 -16.61 -0.44
N THR A 64 16.67 -17.31 0.58
CA THR A 64 17.07 -16.71 1.87
C THR A 64 18.50 -16.19 1.85
N SER A 65 19.20 -16.19 0.70
CA SER A 65 20.64 -15.89 0.68
C SER A 65 21.15 -15.21 -0.60
N ARG A 66 20.33 -14.41 -1.30
CA ARG A 66 20.91 -13.35 -2.16
C ARG A 66 21.37 -12.19 -1.28
N SER A 67 22.37 -12.48 -0.44
CA SER A 67 23.15 -11.49 0.28
C SER A 67 23.98 -10.71 -0.74
N GLY A 68 23.43 -9.61 -1.25
CA GLY A 68 24.20 -8.64 -2.03
C GLY A 68 23.90 -8.54 -3.52
N THR A 69 22.68 -8.89 -3.99
CA THR A 69 22.21 -8.20 -5.20
C THR A 69 22.18 -6.71 -4.91
N ASP A 70 22.92 -5.97 -5.71
CA ASP A 70 23.27 -4.58 -5.53
C ASP A 70 22.03 -3.74 -5.16
N ARG A 71 21.97 -3.24 -3.92
CA ARG A 71 20.86 -2.38 -3.45
C ARG A 71 20.65 -1.18 -4.38
N HIS A 72 21.70 -0.76 -5.09
CA HIS A 72 21.63 0.31 -6.07
C HIS A 72 20.75 -0.04 -7.29
N SER A 73 20.55 -1.32 -7.61
CA SER A 73 19.76 -1.73 -8.78
C SER A 73 18.25 -1.50 -8.63
N ALA A 74 17.71 -1.59 -7.41
CA ALA A 74 16.28 -1.45 -7.16
C ALA A 74 15.82 0.03 -7.05
N VAL A 75 16.74 0.95 -6.76
CA VAL A 75 16.43 2.38 -6.55
C VAL A 75 16.02 3.06 -7.86
N ALA A 76 16.74 2.81 -8.96
CA ALA A 76 16.51 3.52 -10.23
C ALA A 76 15.11 3.30 -10.83
N PRO A 77 14.54 2.06 -10.84
CA PRO A 77 13.15 1.85 -11.25
C PRO A 77 12.13 2.62 -10.39
N VAL A 78 12.34 2.67 -9.07
CA VAL A 78 11.43 3.37 -8.16
C VAL A 78 11.54 4.88 -8.33
N ASP A 79 12.76 5.42 -8.48
CA ASP A 79 12.97 6.84 -8.79
C ASP A 79 12.25 7.23 -10.10
N ARG A 80 12.34 6.38 -11.13
CA ARG A 80 11.61 6.61 -12.39
C ARG A 80 10.09 6.63 -12.16
N ALA A 81 9.56 5.70 -11.37
CA ALA A 81 8.15 5.66 -11.05
C ALA A 81 7.68 6.91 -10.28
N VAL A 82 8.49 7.45 -9.37
CA VAL A 82 8.20 8.72 -8.68
C VAL A 82 8.19 9.91 -9.66
N LEU A 83 9.12 9.94 -10.61
CA LEU A 83 9.14 10.97 -11.67
C LEU A 83 7.92 10.86 -12.60
N GLU A 84 7.51 9.65 -12.96
CA GLU A 84 6.28 9.42 -13.73
C GLU A 84 5.04 9.84 -12.93
N ALA A 85 4.97 9.49 -11.65
CA ALA A 85 3.88 9.92 -10.76
C ALA A 85 3.80 11.46 -10.62
N THR A 86 4.95 12.15 -10.62
CA THR A 86 5.00 13.62 -10.62
C THR A 86 4.31 14.22 -11.86
N ARG A 87 4.39 13.53 -13.01
CA ARG A 87 3.74 13.94 -14.26
C ARG A 87 2.26 13.57 -14.30
N ASP A 88 1.95 12.36 -13.83
CA ASP A 88 0.57 11.84 -13.79
C ASP A 88 -0.30 12.59 -12.76
N TYR A 89 0.29 13.06 -11.66
CA TYR A 89 -0.40 13.72 -10.56
C TYR A 89 0.19 15.12 -10.30
N PRO A 90 -0.04 16.09 -11.22
CA PRO A 90 0.58 17.42 -11.13
C PRO A 90 0.21 18.16 -9.84
N ASP A 91 -0.98 17.90 -9.29
CA ASP A 91 -1.40 18.46 -8.01
C ASP A 91 -0.48 18.04 -6.86
N PHE A 92 0.25 16.94 -6.98
CA PHE A 92 1.19 16.41 -5.97
C PHE A 92 2.66 16.55 -6.38
N ALA A 93 2.95 17.27 -7.48
CA ALA A 93 4.29 17.30 -8.06
C ALA A 93 5.35 17.88 -7.10
N ASN A 94 4.98 18.87 -6.29
CA ASN A 94 5.88 19.46 -5.31
C ASN A 94 6.24 18.46 -4.20
N GLU A 95 5.24 17.78 -3.64
CA GLU A 95 5.44 16.76 -2.61
C GLU A 95 6.24 15.58 -3.15
N LEU A 96 5.88 15.04 -4.33
CA LEU A 96 6.59 13.92 -4.95
C LEU A 96 8.02 14.28 -5.34
N GLY A 97 8.25 15.47 -5.91
CA GLY A 97 9.57 15.94 -6.31
C GLY A 97 10.52 16.22 -5.14
N SER A 98 10.00 16.45 -3.93
CA SER A 98 10.82 16.64 -2.73
C SER A 98 11.29 15.33 -2.09
N LEU A 99 10.68 14.20 -2.46
CA LEU A 99 11.02 12.89 -1.91
C LEU A 99 12.39 12.40 -2.40
N ARG A 100 13.12 11.75 -1.50
CA ARG A 100 14.34 10.99 -1.80
C ARG A 100 14.19 9.57 -1.27
N ILE A 101 14.64 8.58 -2.03
CA ILE A 101 14.60 7.19 -1.58
C ILE A 101 15.71 6.99 -0.54
N ALA A 102 15.32 6.73 0.70
CA ALA A 102 16.23 6.42 1.81
C ALA A 102 16.54 4.92 1.91
N HIS A 103 15.56 4.07 1.54
CA HIS A 103 15.72 2.63 1.51
C HIS A 103 14.82 2.03 0.44
N CYS A 104 15.32 1.00 -0.23
CA CYS A 104 14.56 0.26 -1.22
C CYS A 104 14.96 -1.22 -1.12
N SER A 105 13.99 -2.06 -0.79
CA SER A 105 14.09 -3.51 -0.82
C SER A 105 12.95 -4.08 -1.65
N MET A 106 12.87 -5.42 -1.69
CA MET A 106 11.79 -6.13 -2.36
C MET A 106 10.42 -5.90 -1.68
N ASP A 107 10.40 -5.62 -0.38
CA ASP A 107 9.15 -5.52 0.39
C ASP A 107 8.81 -4.11 0.83
N LEU A 108 9.82 -3.24 0.90
CA LEU A 108 9.76 -1.96 1.58
C LEU A 108 10.44 -0.89 0.75
N VAL A 109 9.77 0.24 0.56
CA VAL A 109 10.40 1.47 0.10
C VAL A 109 10.18 2.55 1.14
N CYS A 110 11.27 3.21 1.54
CA CYS A 110 11.21 4.37 2.44
C CYS A 110 11.62 5.62 1.69
N PHE A 111 10.76 6.64 1.71
CA PHE A 111 11.02 7.96 1.16
C PHE A 111 11.23 8.97 2.29
N VAL A 112 12.17 9.90 2.12
CA VAL A 112 12.37 11.02 3.04
C VAL A 112 12.07 12.33 2.34
N ASP A 113 11.35 13.20 3.03
CA ASP A 113 11.23 14.61 2.72
C ASP A 113 12.01 15.40 3.77
N HIS A 114 13.20 15.84 3.39
CA HIS A 114 14.10 16.58 4.28
C HIS A 114 13.54 17.96 4.65
N GLY A 115 12.79 18.61 3.76
CA GLY A 115 12.23 19.94 4.00
C GLY A 115 11.17 19.94 5.09
N GLY A 116 10.33 18.91 5.11
CA GLY A 116 9.30 18.72 6.14
C GLY A 116 9.72 17.85 7.33
N GLY A 117 10.90 17.23 7.30
CA GLY A 117 11.32 16.25 8.31
C GLY A 117 10.39 15.04 8.37
N ARG A 118 9.99 14.49 7.23
CA ARG A 118 9.01 13.40 7.11
C ARG A 118 9.63 12.13 6.53
N LEU A 119 9.28 10.98 7.09
CA LEU A 119 9.65 9.65 6.59
C LEU A 119 8.37 8.93 6.16
N PHE A 120 8.29 8.54 4.89
CA PHE A 120 7.18 7.78 4.33
C PHE A 120 7.62 6.36 4.08
N THR A 121 6.82 5.39 4.51
CA THR A 121 7.11 3.96 4.40
C THR A 121 6.01 3.30 3.58
N ALA A 122 6.35 2.74 2.42
CA ALA A 122 5.41 2.04 1.55
C ALA A 122 5.78 0.55 1.49
N ILE A 123 4.79 -0.33 1.71
CA ILE A 123 4.98 -1.78 1.67
C ILE A 123 4.33 -2.37 0.42
N ARG A 124 5.09 -3.24 -0.26
CA ARG A 124 4.67 -3.92 -1.48
C ARG A 124 3.49 -4.87 -1.24
N GLY A 125 2.52 -4.82 -2.17
CA GLY A 125 1.41 -5.79 -2.25
C GLY A 125 1.83 -7.19 -2.69
N THR A 126 0.84 -7.94 -3.16
CA THR A 126 1.01 -9.29 -3.73
C THR A 126 1.56 -9.19 -5.15
N ASP A 127 2.63 -9.93 -5.43
CA ASP A 127 2.98 -10.36 -6.78
C ASP A 127 2.54 -11.82 -6.96
N THR A 128 1.55 -12.05 -7.83
CA THR A 128 0.97 -13.38 -8.06
C THR A 128 1.95 -14.36 -8.71
N THR A 129 3.07 -13.87 -9.25
CA THR A 129 4.14 -14.70 -9.78
C THR A 129 5.09 -15.20 -8.69
N MET A 130 5.02 -14.65 -7.48
CA MET A 130 5.86 -15.02 -6.35
C MET A 130 5.13 -16.00 -5.40
N PRO A 131 5.58 -17.27 -5.31
CA PRO A 131 4.97 -18.25 -4.39
C PRO A 131 4.95 -17.78 -2.93
N ARG A 132 5.96 -16.99 -2.55
CA ARG A 132 6.03 -16.34 -1.23
C ARG A 132 4.81 -15.48 -0.94
N ASP A 133 4.36 -14.67 -1.89
CA ASP A 133 3.25 -13.74 -1.68
C ASP A 133 1.94 -14.51 -1.57
N LEU A 134 1.72 -15.51 -2.43
CA LEU A 134 0.57 -16.42 -2.34
C LEU A 134 0.53 -17.15 -0.99
N GLY A 135 1.69 -17.56 -0.47
CA GLY A 135 1.79 -18.15 0.87
C GLY A 135 1.33 -17.20 1.98
N ASN A 136 1.63 -15.90 1.88
CA ASN A 136 1.11 -14.90 2.83
C ASN A 136 -0.40 -14.75 2.70
N ASP A 137 -0.93 -14.70 1.48
CA ASP A 137 -2.36 -14.53 1.26
C ASP A 137 -3.15 -15.71 1.86
N VAL A 138 -2.62 -16.93 1.76
CA VAL A 138 -3.17 -18.11 2.46
C VAL A 138 -3.10 -17.96 3.98
N LEU A 139 -1.96 -17.51 4.52
CA LEU A 139 -1.84 -17.26 5.97
C LEU A 139 -2.86 -16.23 6.45
N ILE A 140 -3.02 -15.12 5.73
CA ILE A 140 -4.02 -14.09 6.03
C ILE A 140 -5.40 -14.71 6.02
N ALA A 141 -5.78 -15.42 4.95
CA ALA A 141 -7.09 -16.04 4.83
C ALA A 141 -7.40 -16.99 6.00
N LEU A 142 -6.39 -17.70 6.50
CA LEU A 142 -6.47 -18.59 7.66
C LEU A 142 -6.41 -17.87 9.02
N GLY A 143 -6.22 -16.56 9.03
CA GLY A 143 -6.20 -15.74 10.25
C GLY A 143 -4.83 -15.66 10.94
N PHE A 144 -3.76 -16.08 10.27
CA PHE A 144 -2.39 -16.00 10.78
C PHE A 144 -1.70 -14.70 10.35
N SER A 145 -0.70 -14.28 11.15
CA SER A 145 0.18 -13.17 10.78
C SER A 145 1.07 -13.53 9.61
N THR A 146 1.49 -12.51 8.86
CA THR A 146 2.38 -12.68 7.72
C THR A 146 3.84 -12.81 8.18
N TRP A 147 4.57 -13.80 7.65
CA TRP A 147 6.02 -13.92 7.84
C TRP A 147 6.81 -12.72 7.29
N ARG A 148 6.27 -11.98 6.30
CA ARG A 148 6.90 -10.77 5.75
C ARG A 148 7.01 -9.64 6.77
N THR A 149 6.10 -9.56 7.75
CA THR A 149 6.09 -8.49 8.76
C THR A 149 7.38 -8.42 9.56
N GLU A 150 7.92 -9.56 10.02
CA GLU A 150 9.13 -9.57 10.84
C GLU A 150 10.34 -9.01 10.07
N HIS A 151 10.47 -9.38 8.79
CA HIS A 151 11.55 -8.89 7.94
C HIS A 151 11.43 -7.38 7.70
N VAL A 152 10.23 -6.92 7.33
CA VAL A 152 9.96 -5.49 7.13
C VAL A 152 10.19 -4.69 8.41
N GLN A 153 9.86 -5.24 9.57
CA GLN A 153 10.07 -4.59 10.87
C GLN A 153 11.55 -4.33 11.15
N VAL A 154 12.43 -5.28 10.84
CA VAL A 154 13.88 -5.10 10.98
C VAL A 154 14.39 -3.99 10.06
N GLU A 155 13.98 -3.99 8.79
CA GLU A 155 14.38 -2.95 7.83
C GLU A 155 13.87 -1.57 8.23
N TYR A 156 12.58 -1.47 8.59
CA TYR A 156 11.98 -0.22 9.03
C TYR A 156 12.68 0.35 10.25
N ARG A 157 12.99 -0.47 11.27
CA ARG A 157 13.72 -0.02 12.46
C ARG A 157 15.09 0.55 12.11
N ALA A 158 15.84 -0.11 11.22
CA ALA A 158 17.15 0.37 10.78
C ALA A 158 17.07 1.73 10.08
N VAL A 159 16.09 1.92 9.19
CA VAL A 159 15.85 3.22 8.54
C VAL A 159 15.40 4.26 9.57
N ARG A 160 14.47 3.89 10.45
CA ARG A 160 13.90 4.77 11.47
C ARG A 160 14.94 5.25 12.48
N ASP A 161 15.94 4.44 12.81
CA ASP A 161 17.08 4.84 13.64
C ASP A 161 17.91 5.95 13.00
N THR A 162 18.11 5.87 11.68
CA THR A 162 18.84 6.88 10.90
C THR A 162 18.07 8.20 10.83
N PHE A 163 16.74 8.14 10.72
CA PHE A 163 15.84 9.30 10.63
C PHE A 163 15.01 9.49 11.90
N SER A 164 15.62 9.29 13.08
CA SER A 164 14.89 9.22 14.37
C SER A 164 14.09 10.48 14.74
N THR A 165 14.48 11.65 14.24
CA THR A 165 13.77 12.92 14.49
C THR A 165 12.61 13.17 13.52
N TYR A 166 12.49 12.39 12.45
CA TYR A 166 11.50 12.63 11.40
C TYR A 166 10.12 12.16 11.88
N ARG A 167 9.05 12.75 11.36
CA ARG A 167 7.69 12.22 11.57
C ARG A 167 7.46 11.07 10.58
N SER A 168 7.13 9.88 11.09
CA SER A 168 6.99 8.67 10.28
C SER A 168 5.54 8.43 9.84
N TYR A 169 5.36 7.99 8.61
CA TYR A 169 4.07 7.66 7.99
C TYR A 169 4.17 6.33 7.26
N GLY A 170 3.06 5.59 7.20
CA GLY A 170 3.02 4.27 6.58
C GLY A 170 1.86 4.11 5.60
N CYS A 171 2.09 3.40 4.50
CA CYS A 171 1.03 2.95 3.61
C CYS A 171 1.30 1.58 2.98
N GLY A 172 0.23 0.98 2.47
CA GLY A 172 0.29 -0.27 1.73
C GLY A 172 -1.05 -0.64 1.11
N HIS A 173 -1.00 -1.43 0.04
CA HIS A 173 -2.17 -1.94 -0.68
C HIS A 173 -2.25 -3.46 -0.59
N SER A 174 -3.47 -4.02 -0.51
CA SER A 174 -3.70 -5.47 -0.51
C SER A 174 -2.86 -6.15 0.59
N LEU A 175 -2.05 -7.16 0.26
CA LEU A 175 -1.08 -7.78 1.18
C LEU A 175 -0.15 -6.76 1.87
N GLY A 176 0.31 -5.74 1.14
CA GLY A 176 1.16 -4.69 1.71
C GLY A 176 0.43 -3.84 2.75
N GLY A 177 -0.88 -3.65 2.57
CA GLY A 177 -1.73 -3.02 3.58
C GLY A 177 -1.86 -3.87 4.84
N THR A 178 -2.03 -5.19 4.70
CA THR A 178 -2.08 -6.11 5.85
C THR A 178 -0.76 -6.15 6.61
N ILE A 179 0.37 -6.21 5.91
CA ILE A 179 1.71 -6.16 6.54
C ILE A 179 1.92 -4.80 7.24
N MET A 180 1.50 -3.69 6.62
CA MET A 180 1.59 -2.36 7.25
C MET A 180 0.77 -2.28 8.54
N HIS A 181 -0.42 -2.87 8.57
CA HIS A 181 -1.23 -2.95 9.79
C HIS A 181 -0.52 -3.75 10.88
N GLU A 182 0.00 -4.93 10.55
CA GLU A 182 0.74 -5.78 11.48
C GLU A 182 1.98 -5.08 12.03
N LEU A 183 2.71 -4.38 11.17
CA LEU A 183 3.89 -3.59 11.52
C LEU A 183 3.53 -2.43 12.47
N ALA A 184 2.50 -1.65 12.15
CA ALA A 184 2.06 -0.56 13.00
C ALA A 184 1.60 -1.05 14.38
N TYR A 185 0.92 -2.20 14.41
CA TYR A 185 0.49 -2.85 15.64
C TYR A 185 1.67 -3.37 16.47
N SER A 186 2.64 -4.07 15.87
CA SER A 186 3.79 -4.62 16.59
C SER A 186 4.72 -3.53 17.15
N LEU A 187 4.67 -2.32 16.59
CA LEU A 187 5.46 -1.16 17.02
C LEU A 187 4.68 -0.18 17.90
N GLY A 188 3.40 -0.43 18.20
CA GLY A 188 2.53 0.49 18.94
C GLY A 188 3.04 0.83 20.34
N ASP A 189 3.73 -0.13 20.98
CA ASP A 189 4.31 -0.01 22.32
C ASP A 189 5.72 0.60 22.34
N GLU A 190 6.29 0.91 21.17
CA GLU A 190 7.62 1.50 21.04
C GLU A 190 7.54 2.90 20.41
N PRO A 191 7.33 3.97 21.21
CA PRO A 191 7.07 5.32 20.69
C PRO A 191 8.12 5.86 19.71
N LYS A 192 9.38 5.40 19.82
CA LYS A 192 10.47 5.74 18.90
C LYS A 192 10.19 5.27 17.46
N TYR A 193 9.53 4.13 17.30
CA TYR A 193 9.24 3.50 16.01
C TYR A 193 7.79 3.68 15.55
N ALA A 194 6.91 4.17 16.43
CA ALA A 194 5.51 4.42 16.10
C ALA A 194 5.36 5.36 14.89
N PHE A 195 4.33 5.08 14.09
CA PHE A 195 3.93 5.95 13.01
C PHE A 195 3.06 7.07 13.56
N ALA A 196 3.13 8.25 12.95
CA ALA A 196 2.16 9.29 13.23
C ALA A 196 0.81 8.99 12.58
N ARG A 197 0.83 8.51 11.33
CA ARG A 197 -0.37 8.12 10.58
C ARG A 197 -0.06 6.97 9.63
N VAL A 198 -1.01 6.06 9.50
CA VAL A 198 -0.98 4.91 8.58
C VAL A 198 -2.26 4.88 7.77
N ASP A 199 -2.12 4.75 6.45
CA ASP A 199 -3.23 4.61 5.50
C ASP A 199 -3.06 3.31 4.71
N VAL A 200 -3.99 2.37 4.88
CA VAL A 200 -3.98 1.09 4.16
C VAL A 200 -5.16 1.00 3.19
N PHE A 201 -4.93 0.44 2.02
CA PHE A 201 -5.90 0.40 0.92
C PHE A 201 -6.25 -1.05 0.57
N ASN A 202 -7.53 -1.41 0.66
CA ASN A 202 -8.04 -2.77 0.42
C ASN A 202 -7.19 -3.87 1.09
N ALA A 203 -6.76 -3.64 2.34
CA ALA A 203 -5.98 -4.64 3.07
C ALA A 203 -6.77 -5.94 3.23
N GLY A 204 -6.08 -7.08 3.11
CA GLY A 204 -6.66 -8.41 3.23
C GLY A 204 -6.99 -8.74 4.68
N GLY A 205 -8.15 -9.38 4.89
CA GLY A 205 -8.62 -9.81 6.21
C GLY A 205 -9.07 -11.26 6.25
N SER A 206 -9.41 -11.76 7.45
CA SER A 206 -9.92 -13.11 7.62
C SER A 206 -10.99 -13.19 8.70
N PRO A 207 -12.03 -14.02 8.50
CA PRO A 207 -13.04 -14.24 9.52
C PRO A 207 -12.50 -14.95 10.77
N PHE A 208 -11.31 -15.55 10.71
CA PHE A 208 -10.68 -16.24 11.83
C PHE A 208 -9.77 -15.33 12.66
N ARG A 209 -9.46 -14.13 12.15
CA ARG A 209 -8.62 -13.17 12.86
C ARG A 209 -9.48 -12.42 13.88
N GLN A 210 -9.01 -12.37 15.12
CA GLN A 210 -9.65 -11.56 16.16
C GLN A 210 -9.49 -10.08 15.82
N SER A 211 -10.56 -9.29 16.06
CA SER A 211 -10.51 -7.84 15.91
C SER A 211 -9.36 -7.27 16.73
N GLN A 212 -8.48 -6.50 16.10
CA GLN A 212 -7.34 -5.91 16.79
C GLN A 212 -7.76 -4.72 17.64
N THR A 213 -7.05 -4.51 18.76
CA THR A 213 -7.26 -3.32 19.60
C THR A 213 -6.84 -2.06 18.84
N PRO A 214 -7.48 -0.91 19.10
CA PRO A 214 -7.07 0.35 18.52
C PRO A 214 -5.61 0.71 18.81
N LEU A 215 -4.90 1.22 17.81
CA LEU A 215 -3.55 1.76 17.98
C LEU A 215 -3.63 3.06 18.78
N LEU A 216 -2.98 3.10 19.94
CA LEU A 216 -3.05 4.25 20.86
C LEU A 216 -2.27 5.47 20.37
N THR A 217 -1.17 5.23 19.65
CA THR A 217 -0.18 6.26 19.27
C THR A 217 -0.20 6.62 17.78
N THR A 218 -0.82 5.76 16.96
CA THR A 218 -0.83 5.89 15.49
C THR A 218 -2.24 6.20 14.99
N GLU A 219 -2.40 7.28 14.24
CA GLU A 219 -3.66 7.53 13.52
C GLU A 219 -3.79 6.51 12.38
N PHE A 220 -4.73 5.57 12.50
CA PHE A 220 -4.87 4.48 11.54
C PHE A 220 -6.14 4.64 10.69
N PHE A 221 -5.96 4.63 9.37
CA PHE A 221 -7.04 4.73 8.37
C PHE A 221 -7.03 3.50 7.46
N SER A 222 -8.19 2.84 7.37
CA SER A 222 -8.45 1.73 6.46
C SER A 222 -9.39 2.20 5.36
N HIS A 223 -8.90 2.18 4.13
CA HIS A 223 -9.65 2.56 2.93
C HIS A 223 -10.09 1.29 2.21
N ARG A 224 -11.40 1.11 2.06
CA ARG A 224 -11.97 -0.13 1.49
C ARG A 224 -13.02 0.17 0.45
N VAL A 225 -13.05 -0.61 -0.62
CA VAL A 225 -14.13 -0.55 -1.61
C VAL A 225 -15.25 -1.51 -1.22
N VAL A 226 -16.49 -1.03 -1.24
CA VAL A 226 -17.68 -1.86 -0.98
C VAL A 226 -17.78 -2.96 -2.03
N GLY A 227 -17.91 -4.21 -1.56
CA GLY A 227 -18.00 -5.40 -2.40
C GLY A 227 -16.66 -6.10 -2.67
N ASP A 228 -15.52 -5.51 -2.28
CA ASP A 228 -14.23 -6.19 -2.38
C ASP A 228 -14.17 -7.39 -1.41
N LEU A 229 -14.09 -8.59 -1.98
CA LEU A 229 -14.07 -9.85 -1.23
C LEU A 229 -12.77 -10.06 -0.45
N VAL A 230 -11.65 -9.53 -0.93
CA VAL A 230 -10.34 -9.71 -0.29
C VAL A 230 -10.28 -8.92 1.02
N SER A 231 -10.79 -7.69 1.02
CA SER A 231 -10.88 -6.87 2.21
C SER A 231 -12.17 -7.09 3.01
N TYR A 232 -13.10 -7.96 2.57
CA TYR A 232 -14.43 -8.10 3.18
C TYR A 232 -14.38 -8.31 4.69
N PHE A 233 -13.52 -9.22 5.14
CA PHE A 233 -13.31 -9.56 6.56
C PHE A 233 -12.25 -8.71 7.25
N TYR A 234 -11.73 -7.67 6.59
CA TYR A 234 -10.72 -6.82 7.19
C TYR A 234 -11.34 -5.82 8.17
N GLU A 235 -10.93 -5.94 9.43
CA GLU A 235 -11.28 -5.02 10.50
C GLU A 235 -10.02 -4.33 11.01
N ALA A 236 -10.01 -3.00 10.97
CA ALA A 236 -8.92 -2.20 11.51
C ALA A 236 -9.28 -1.71 12.91
N GLY A 237 -8.29 -1.58 13.80
CA GLY A 237 -8.45 -0.90 15.09
C GLY A 237 -8.61 0.62 14.99
N GLY A 238 -8.69 1.19 13.78
CA GLY A 238 -8.69 2.62 13.50
C GLY A 238 -10.00 3.15 12.94
N ARG A 239 -9.90 4.13 12.02
CA ARG A 239 -11.03 4.62 11.23
C ARG A 239 -11.13 3.82 9.93
N THR A 240 -12.33 3.43 9.54
CA THR A 240 -12.59 2.80 8.25
C THR A 240 -13.38 3.74 7.35
N VAL A 241 -12.89 3.95 6.13
CA VAL A 241 -13.54 4.74 5.07
C VAL A 241 -13.97 3.78 3.97
N LEU A 242 -15.28 3.75 3.70
CA LEU A 242 -15.89 2.87 2.70
C LEU A 242 -16.19 3.63 1.41
N TYR A 243 -15.58 3.21 0.32
CA TYR A 243 -15.75 3.77 -1.02
C TYR A 243 -16.73 2.94 -1.82
N ASN A 244 -17.54 3.62 -2.64
CA ASN A 244 -18.35 2.93 -3.64
C ASN A 244 -17.44 2.36 -4.74
N ALA A 245 -17.81 1.21 -5.28
CA ALA A 245 -17.15 0.66 -6.45
C ALA A 245 -17.36 1.60 -7.65
N ASP A 246 -16.25 1.99 -8.27
CA ASP A 246 -16.22 2.67 -9.56
C ASP A 246 -16.25 1.62 -10.68
N PRO A 247 -17.23 1.63 -11.59
CA PRO A 247 -17.31 0.65 -12.67
C PRO A 247 -16.13 0.71 -13.66
N GLU A 248 -15.35 1.80 -13.69
CA GLU A 248 -14.15 1.91 -14.54
C GLU A 248 -12.93 1.20 -13.96
N HIS A 249 -13.00 0.76 -12.70
CA HIS A 249 -11.88 0.16 -11.99
C HIS A 249 -12.30 -1.18 -11.37
N ASN A 250 -11.41 -2.17 -11.45
CA ASN A 250 -11.60 -3.40 -10.68
C ASN A 250 -11.57 -3.09 -9.18
N ILE A 251 -12.60 -3.57 -8.46
CA ILE A 251 -12.90 -3.26 -7.05
C ILE A 251 -11.73 -3.40 -6.06
N HIS A 252 -10.78 -4.29 -6.35
CA HIS A 252 -9.65 -4.52 -5.46
C HIS A 252 -8.44 -3.63 -5.79
N LEU A 253 -8.37 -3.07 -7.00
CA LEU A 253 -7.21 -2.32 -7.48
C LEU A 253 -7.11 -0.92 -6.87
N MET A 254 -5.89 -0.39 -6.90
CA MET A 254 -5.55 0.93 -6.34
C MET A 254 -6.24 2.10 -7.05
N GLY A 255 -6.76 1.90 -8.27
CA GLY A 255 -7.43 2.94 -9.08
C GLY A 255 -8.51 3.73 -8.32
N HIS A 256 -9.27 3.07 -7.45
CA HIS A 256 -10.33 3.71 -6.65
C HIS A 256 -9.84 4.78 -5.66
N PHE A 257 -8.56 4.74 -5.29
CA PHE A 257 -7.99 5.61 -4.25
C PHE A 257 -7.02 6.65 -4.82
N LEU A 258 -6.62 6.49 -6.08
CA LEU A 258 -5.72 7.42 -6.75
C LEU A 258 -6.48 8.71 -7.11
N PRO A 259 -5.83 9.87 -6.96
CA PRO A 259 -6.40 11.10 -7.49
C PRO A 259 -6.51 11.00 -9.03
N PRO A 260 -7.43 11.76 -9.65
CA PRO A 260 -7.51 11.82 -11.10
C PRO A 260 -6.17 12.20 -11.71
N LYS A 261 -5.73 11.46 -12.74
CA LYS A 261 -4.52 11.82 -13.47
C LYS A 261 -4.73 13.14 -14.21
N GLY A 262 -3.70 13.99 -14.21
CA GLY A 262 -3.68 15.20 -15.02
C GLY A 262 -3.80 14.84 -16.50
N LYS A 263 -4.67 15.52 -17.24
CA LYS A 263 -4.66 15.41 -18.71
C LYS A 263 -3.33 15.97 -19.20
N LEU A 264 -2.59 15.18 -19.97
CA LEU A 264 -1.29 15.58 -20.53
C LEU A 264 -1.36 16.94 -21.24
N ASP A 265 -2.50 17.23 -21.86
CA ASP A 265 -2.81 18.50 -22.53
C ASP A 265 -2.62 19.72 -21.61
N ASN A 266 -2.93 19.60 -20.32
CA ASN A 266 -2.77 20.68 -19.35
C ASN A 266 -1.30 20.92 -18.98
N VAL A 267 -0.49 19.84 -18.93
CA VAL A 267 0.95 19.95 -18.62
C VAL A 267 1.70 20.55 -19.80
N VAL A 268 1.37 20.13 -21.03
CA VAL A 268 1.96 20.74 -22.24
C VAL A 268 1.55 22.21 -22.35
N ALA A 269 0.29 22.56 -22.06
CA ALA A 269 -0.16 23.94 -22.02
C ALA A 269 0.62 24.78 -20.99
N GLN A 270 0.85 24.27 -19.78
CA GLN A 270 1.64 24.96 -18.75
C GLN A 270 3.11 25.14 -19.12
N ILE A 271 3.75 24.13 -19.75
CA ILE A 271 5.14 24.25 -20.22
C ILE A 271 5.24 25.28 -21.34
N VAL A 272 4.30 25.26 -22.29
CA VAL A 272 4.22 26.22 -23.39
C VAL A 272 4.04 27.64 -22.85
N GLU A 273 3.15 27.81 -21.87
CA GLU A 273 2.92 29.10 -21.20
C GLU A 273 4.16 29.57 -20.44
N ALA A 274 4.77 28.70 -19.63
CA ALA A 274 5.98 29.03 -18.86
C ALA A 274 7.20 29.35 -19.75
N GLN A 275 7.27 28.78 -20.96
CA GLN A 275 8.33 29.03 -21.93
C GLN A 275 8.00 30.16 -22.93
N GLY A 276 6.82 30.78 -22.83
CA GLY A 276 6.39 31.87 -23.72
C GLY A 276 6.29 31.44 -25.20
N LEU A 277 6.03 30.15 -25.45
CA LEU A 277 5.94 29.61 -26.80
C LEU A 277 4.60 30.02 -27.44
N SER A 278 4.66 30.72 -28.57
CA SER A 278 3.47 31.17 -29.32
C SER A 278 2.74 30.00 -30.02
N ASP A 279 1.49 30.22 -30.41
CA ASP A 279 0.64 29.26 -31.17
C ASP A 279 1.30 28.70 -32.45
N ALA A 280 2.26 29.43 -33.04
CA ALA A 280 3.04 28.95 -34.18
C ALA A 280 3.92 27.73 -33.84
N SER A 281 4.31 27.57 -32.58
CA SER A 281 5.13 26.45 -32.08
C SER A 281 4.32 25.14 -32.01
N TRP A 282 3.01 25.24 -31.77
CA TRP A 282 2.09 24.09 -31.79
C TRP A 282 1.95 23.46 -33.18
N ALA A 283 1.88 24.30 -34.21
CA ALA A 283 1.76 23.85 -35.61
C ALA A 283 3.00 23.05 -36.07
N ALA A 284 4.18 23.36 -35.52
CA ALA A 284 5.42 22.64 -35.82
C ALA A 284 5.51 21.27 -35.12
N LEU A 285 4.93 21.12 -33.92
CA LEU A 285 4.95 19.86 -33.17
C LEU A 285 3.82 18.89 -33.57
N GLY A 286 2.69 19.39 -34.08
CA GLY A 286 1.55 18.58 -34.50
C GLY A 286 1.79 17.64 -35.69
N GLN A 287 2.93 17.75 -36.39
CA GLN A 287 3.29 16.88 -37.53
C GLN A 287 3.93 15.54 -37.12
N TRP A 288 4.18 15.28 -35.83
CA TRP A 288 4.77 14.04 -35.31
C TRP A 288 3.75 13.07 -34.69
N ARG A 289 2.52 12.97 -35.22
CA ARG A 289 1.58 11.91 -34.78
C ARG A 289 1.99 10.55 -35.35
N LEU A 290 2.37 9.69 -34.42
CA LEU A 290 2.78 8.29 -34.56
C LEU A 290 1.72 7.43 -35.27
N THR A 291 2.17 6.63 -36.23
CA THR A 291 1.46 5.47 -36.78
C THR A 291 1.37 4.37 -35.72
N PRO A 292 0.19 3.80 -35.42
CA PRO A 292 0.07 2.69 -34.48
C PRO A 292 0.40 1.37 -35.20
N ALA A 293 1.47 0.71 -34.79
CA ALA A 293 1.80 -0.65 -35.22
C ALA A 293 1.91 -1.58 -34.01
N ALA A 294 0.96 -2.51 -33.96
CA ALA A 294 1.01 -3.89 -33.46
C ALA A 294 1.51 -4.17 -32.03
N PHE A 295 0.58 -4.56 -31.16
CA PHE A 295 0.83 -5.48 -30.04
C PHE A 295 -0.20 -6.61 -30.12
N ASP A 296 0.28 -7.84 -30.31
CA ASP A 296 -0.50 -9.07 -30.50
C ASP A 296 -0.79 -9.71 -29.13
N GLY A 297 -2.08 -9.91 -28.85
CA GLY A 297 -2.64 -10.28 -27.55
C GLY A 297 -2.85 -11.78 -27.36
N SER A 298 -1.84 -12.61 -27.61
CA SER A 298 -1.98 -14.08 -27.47
C SER A 298 -1.24 -14.63 -26.25
N LEU A 299 -1.86 -14.57 -25.06
CA LEU A 299 -1.56 -15.48 -23.92
C LEU A 299 -2.57 -15.40 -22.73
N TRP A 300 -3.73 -14.78 -22.93
CA TRP A 300 -4.71 -14.50 -21.86
C TRP A 300 -5.56 -15.68 -21.30
N PRO A 301 -5.77 -16.85 -21.94
CA PRO A 301 -6.82 -17.77 -21.46
C PRO A 301 -6.48 -18.65 -20.23
N PHE A 302 -5.23 -18.71 -19.75
CA PHE A 302 -4.84 -19.75 -18.77
C PHE A 302 -4.99 -19.37 -17.29
N LEU A 303 -5.21 -18.09 -16.95
CA LEU A 303 -5.27 -17.62 -15.56
C LEU A 303 -6.68 -17.52 -14.96
N ASN A 304 -7.73 -17.69 -15.77
CA ASN A 304 -9.12 -17.51 -15.33
C ASN A 304 -9.69 -18.66 -14.47
N LEU A 305 -9.05 -19.83 -14.44
CA LEU A 305 -9.66 -21.03 -13.86
C LEU A 305 -9.41 -21.23 -12.35
N VAL A 306 -8.49 -20.49 -11.73
CA VAL A 306 -8.12 -20.70 -10.31
C VAL A 306 -8.55 -19.56 -9.38
N PHE A 307 -8.69 -18.32 -9.89
CA PHE A 307 -8.89 -17.15 -9.01
C PHE A 307 -10.07 -16.24 -9.35
N GLY A 308 -10.89 -16.54 -10.37
CA GLY A 308 -12.10 -15.75 -10.62
C GLY A 308 -11.87 -14.24 -10.79
N PHE A 309 -10.69 -13.81 -11.23
CA PHE A 309 -10.41 -12.41 -11.55
C PHE A 309 -10.83 -12.13 -13.00
N SER A 310 -11.97 -11.47 -13.19
CA SER A 310 -12.15 -10.62 -14.38
C SER A 310 -11.32 -9.35 -14.17
N LEU A 311 -10.23 -9.22 -14.92
CA LEU A 311 -9.48 -7.97 -15.06
C LEU A 311 -9.98 -7.26 -16.32
N ILE A 312 -10.82 -6.24 -16.13
CA ILE A 312 -10.86 -5.00 -16.91
C ILE A 312 -10.52 -3.90 -15.91
#